data_AF-A0A4R4ZHZ7-F1
#
_entry.id   AF-A0A4R4ZHZ7-F1
#
_cell.length_a   1.000
_cell.length_b   1.000
_cell.length_c   1.000
_cell.angle_alpha   90.00
_cell.angle_beta   90.00
_cell.angle_gamma   90.00
#
_symmetry.space_group_name_H-M   'P 1'
#
loop_
_entity.id
_entity.type
_entity.pdbx_description
1 polymer ?
#
loop_
_entity_poly.entity_id
_entity_poly.type
_entity_poly.pdbx_seq_one_letter_code
_entity_poly.pdbx_strand_id
1 'polypeptide(L)'
;MRRKQLAGPVLDVAPLLLGAVFRHTTAEGTVAVRITEVEAYDGPNDPGSHAYRGETPRNAVMFGPPGHLYVYFTYGMHFCMNVVTGPAGTPSAVLLRAGEVIEGVELARTRRAVAKDRDLARGPARLCVALGINREQNAVDLLARDSPVRLLDGPGFAGTPSAGPRVGLREAPDWPWRFWIPDDPTVSPYRPHVPKRRT
;
A
#
# COMPACT_ATOMS: atom_id res chain seq x y z
N MET A 1 5.39 -4.33 14.18
CA MET A 1 4.45 -3.19 14.13
C MET A 1 3.42 -3.35 15.23
N ARG A 2 2.94 -2.27 15.86
CA ARG A 2 1.87 -2.31 16.88
C ARG A 2 0.69 -1.44 16.46
N ARG A 3 -0.53 -1.82 16.84
CA ARG A 3 -1.78 -1.12 16.47
C ARG A 3 -1.75 0.37 16.85
N LYS A 4 -1.18 0.70 18.01
CA LYS A 4 -1.01 2.10 18.46
C LYS A 4 -0.22 2.98 17.49
N GLN A 5 0.70 2.41 16.70
CA GLN A 5 1.48 3.14 15.71
C GLN A 5 0.66 3.46 14.45
N LEU A 6 -0.45 2.76 14.23
CA LEU A 6 -1.33 2.93 13.06
C LEU A 6 -2.59 3.74 13.38
N ALA A 7 -2.85 4.02 14.66
CA ALA A 7 -4.06 4.70 15.12
C ALA A 7 -4.01 6.23 14.98
N GLY A 8 -2.89 6.80 14.55
CA GLY A 8 -2.71 8.24 14.37
C GLY A 8 -3.20 8.77 13.01
N PRO A 9 -3.05 10.08 12.76
CA PRO A 9 -3.34 10.71 11.47
C PRO A 9 -2.57 10.05 10.33
N VAL A 10 -3.21 9.85 9.18
CA VAL A 10 -2.63 9.10 8.05
C VAL A 10 -1.35 9.72 7.51
N LEU A 11 -1.20 11.05 7.58
CA LEU A 11 0.00 11.76 7.13
C LEU A 11 1.20 11.52 8.06
N ASP A 12 0.95 11.22 9.33
CA ASP A 12 1.99 10.84 10.28
C ASP A 12 2.30 9.34 10.15
N VAL A 13 1.28 8.51 9.91
CA VAL A 13 1.44 7.05 9.81
C VAL A 13 2.10 6.61 8.51
N ALA A 14 1.77 7.23 7.37
CA ALA A 14 2.31 6.86 6.07
C ALA A 14 3.85 6.76 6.05
N PRO A 15 4.63 7.80 6.44
CA PRO A 15 6.08 7.71 6.43
C PRO A 15 6.64 6.66 7.40
N LEU A 16 5.93 6.32 8.49
CA LEU A 16 6.35 5.27 9.43
C LEU A 16 6.31 3.86 8.81
N LEU A 17 5.57 3.67 7.71
CA LEU A 17 5.54 2.39 7.00
C LEU A 17 6.74 2.19 6.08
N LEU A 18 7.54 3.23 5.80
CA LEU A 18 8.75 3.09 5.01
C LEU A 18 9.79 2.25 5.77
N GLY A 19 10.29 1.20 5.11
CA GLY A 19 11.18 0.21 5.69
C GLY A 19 10.50 -0.83 6.58
N ALA A 20 9.18 -0.76 6.80
CA ALA A 20 8.42 -1.86 7.38
C ALA A 20 8.32 -3.04 6.39
N VAL A 21 8.00 -4.23 6.90
CA VAL A 21 7.93 -5.45 6.08
C VAL A 21 6.49 -5.92 5.96
N PHE A 22 6.01 -6.06 4.73
CA PHE A 22 4.75 -6.73 4.42
C PHE A 22 5.04 -8.16 3.99
N ARG A 23 4.45 -9.15 4.69
CA ARG A 23 4.70 -10.57 4.48
C ARG A 23 3.40 -11.30 4.19
N HIS A 24 3.40 -12.18 3.19
CA HIS A 24 2.31 -13.09 2.90
C HIS A 24 2.83 -14.52 2.74
N THR A 25 2.27 -15.44 3.53
CA THR A 25 2.55 -16.86 3.44
C THR A 25 1.35 -17.59 2.83
N THR A 26 1.57 -18.26 1.70
CA THR A 26 0.59 -19.14 1.04
C THR A 26 1.09 -20.59 1.07
N ALA A 27 0.29 -21.52 0.57
CA ALA A 27 0.72 -22.91 0.38
C ALA A 27 1.93 -23.06 -0.57
N GLU A 28 2.15 -22.10 -1.47
CA GLU A 28 3.28 -22.09 -2.41
C GLU A 28 4.59 -21.59 -1.76
N GLY A 29 4.48 -20.90 -0.61
CA GLY A 29 5.62 -20.31 0.09
C GLY A 29 5.36 -18.90 0.61
N THR A 30 6.40 -18.30 1.16
CA THR A 30 6.35 -16.94 1.71
C THR A 30 7.00 -15.95 0.75
N VAL A 31 6.37 -14.78 0.59
CA VAL A 31 7.01 -13.59 0.01
C VAL A 31 6.94 -12.47 1.04
N ALA A 32 8.07 -11.79 1.26
CA ALA A 32 8.14 -10.60 2.12
C ALA A 32 8.74 -9.43 1.34
N VAL A 33 8.15 -8.24 1.53
CA VAL A 33 8.54 -7.01 0.86
C VAL A 33 8.84 -5.93 1.89
N ARG A 34 10.05 -5.35 1.82
CA ARG A 34 10.38 -4.10 2.52
C ARG A 34 9.73 -2.94 1.76
N ILE A 35 8.86 -2.20 2.42
CA ILE A 35 8.09 -1.11 1.81
C ILE A 35 9.01 0.08 1.55
N THR A 36 8.98 0.64 0.33
CA THR A 36 9.83 1.76 -0.08
C THR A 36 9.06 2.97 -0.61
N GLU A 37 7.76 2.81 -0.90
CA GLU A 37 6.88 3.87 -1.38
C GLU A 37 5.44 3.65 -0.91
N VAL A 38 4.79 4.72 -0.46
CA VAL A 38 3.39 4.73 0.01
C VAL A 38 2.64 6.01 -0.39
N GLU A 39 1.31 5.97 -0.34
CA GLU A 39 0.45 7.16 -0.46
C GLU A 39 -0.59 7.22 0.67
N ALA A 40 -0.80 8.41 1.23
CA ALA A 40 -1.80 8.67 2.24
C ALA A 40 -3.15 9.07 1.61
N TYR A 41 -4.23 8.56 2.22
CA TYR A 41 -5.61 8.90 1.88
C TYR A 41 -6.41 9.22 3.15
N ASP A 42 -6.78 10.49 3.31
CA ASP A 42 -7.40 11.05 4.54
C ASP A 42 -8.93 11.13 4.47
N GLY A 43 -9.55 10.08 3.91
CA GLY A 43 -11.01 9.91 3.96
C GLY A 43 -11.83 11.12 3.53
N PRO A 44 -12.69 11.69 4.40
CA PRO A 44 -13.55 12.82 4.06
C PRO A 44 -12.79 14.12 3.73
N ASN A 45 -11.54 14.25 4.18
CA ASN A 45 -10.71 15.44 3.92
C ASN A 45 -9.96 15.34 2.58
N ASP A 46 -10.14 14.24 1.85
CA ASP A 46 -9.35 13.91 0.68
C ASP A 46 -10.23 13.57 -0.54
N PRO A 47 -10.37 14.48 -1.51
CA PRO A 47 -11.11 14.23 -2.74
C PRO A 47 -10.62 13.01 -3.55
N GLY A 48 -9.36 12.59 -3.35
CA GLY A 48 -8.77 11.41 -3.97
C GLY A 48 -9.06 10.09 -3.24
N SER A 49 -9.63 10.14 -2.04
CA SER A 49 -9.92 8.97 -1.21
C SER A 49 -11.20 8.26 -1.65
N HIS A 50 -11.20 6.93 -1.56
CA HIS A 50 -12.42 6.14 -1.73
C HIS A 50 -13.49 6.44 -0.67
N ALA A 51 -13.12 6.98 0.48
CA ALA A 51 -14.04 7.33 1.56
C ALA A 51 -14.47 8.81 1.56
N TYR A 52 -14.08 9.60 0.54
CA TYR A 52 -14.41 11.03 0.45
C TYR A 52 -15.91 11.30 0.53
N ARG A 53 -16.72 10.45 -0.11
CA ARG A 53 -18.20 10.56 -0.15
C ARG A 53 -18.90 9.68 0.88
N GLY A 54 -18.19 9.24 1.92
CA GLY A 54 -18.72 8.37 2.96
C GLY A 54 -18.59 6.87 2.66
N GLU A 55 -19.25 6.09 3.50
CA GLU A 55 -19.13 4.64 3.52
C GLU A 55 -19.94 3.98 2.39
N THR A 56 -19.37 2.93 1.82
CA THR A 56 -19.96 2.03 0.84
C THR A 56 -19.54 0.60 1.15
N PRO A 57 -20.25 -0.43 0.67
CA PRO A 57 -19.82 -1.82 0.85
C PRO A 57 -18.39 -2.11 0.36
N ARG A 58 -17.91 -1.33 -0.62
CA ARG A 58 -16.56 -1.48 -1.17
C ARG A 58 -15.47 -0.94 -0.25
N ASN A 59 -15.71 0.16 0.46
CA ASN A 59 -14.70 0.84 1.27
C ASN A 59 -14.91 0.67 2.79
N ALA A 60 -15.94 -0.09 3.21
CA ALA A 60 -16.29 -0.31 4.61
C ALA A 60 -15.09 -0.71 5.50
N VAL A 61 -14.12 -1.47 4.96
CA VAL A 61 -12.89 -1.83 5.69
C VAL A 61 -12.12 -0.60 6.16
N MET A 62 -12.10 0.50 5.40
CA MET A 62 -11.44 1.75 5.78
C MET A 62 -12.03 2.37 7.05
N PHE A 63 -13.29 2.09 7.39
CA PHE A 63 -13.97 2.57 8.59
C PHE A 63 -13.72 1.66 9.80
N GLY A 64 -13.06 0.52 9.60
CA GLY A 64 -12.72 -0.43 10.65
C GLY A 64 -11.51 -0.01 11.50
N PRO A 65 -11.02 -0.91 12.37
CA PRO A 65 -9.87 -0.63 13.23
C PRO A 65 -8.57 -0.46 12.43
N PRO A 66 -7.61 0.36 12.91
CA PRO A 66 -6.32 0.56 12.22
C PRO A 66 -5.51 -0.74 12.17
N GLY A 67 -4.81 -1.00 11.07
CA GLY A 67 -4.05 -2.23 10.83
C GLY A 67 -4.80 -3.31 10.07
N HIS A 68 -6.04 -3.06 9.63
CA HIS A 68 -6.73 -3.96 8.69
C HIS A 68 -6.27 -3.69 7.25
N LEU A 69 -6.26 -4.74 6.43
CA LEU A 69 -5.91 -4.65 5.02
C LEU A 69 -7.14 -4.29 4.19
N TYR A 70 -7.12 -3.16 3.51
CA TYR A 70 -8.11 -2.80 2.51
C TYR A 70 -7.61 -3.09 1.10
N VAL A 71 -8.15 -4.14 0.47
CA VAL A 71 -7.84 -4.54 -0.91
C VAL A 71 -9.01 -4.19 -1.82
N TYR A 72 -8.72 -3.58 -2.97
CA TYR A 72 -9.72 -3.31 -3.98
C TYR A 72 -9.21 -3.61 -5.39
N PHE A 73 -10.16 -3.97 -6.26
CA PHE A 73 -9.89 -4.18 -7.69
C PHE A 73 -10.00 -2.86 -8.46
N THR A 74 -9.10 -2.65 -9.41
CA THR A 74 -8.98 -1.43 -10.21
C THR A 74 -8.65 -1.76 -11.67
N TYR A 75 -9.07 -0.87 -12.58
CA TYR A 75 -8.85 -0.95 -14.02
C TYR A 75 -9.22 -2.31 -14.67
N GLY A 76 -10.12 -3.07 -14.06
CA GLY A 76 -10.59 -4.35 -14.59
C GLY A 76 -9.59 -5.50 -14.57
N MET A 77 -8.39 -5.31 -14.00
CA MET A 77 -7.33 -6.34 -14.06
C MET A 77 -6.35 -6.36 -12.88
N HIS A 78 -6.40 -5.38 -11.96
CA HIS A 78 -5.37 -5.22 -10.93
C HIS A 78 -5.96 -5.03 -9.54
N PHE A 79 -5.25 -5.50 -8.52
CA PHE A 79 -5.54 -5.18 -7.12
C PHE A 79 -4.60 -4.09 -6.61
N CYS A 80 -5.10 -3.29 -5.67
CA CYS A 80 -4.29 -2.40 -4.83
C CYS A 80 -4.62 -2.71 -3.37
N MET A 81 -3.67 -2.49 -2.47
CA MET A 81 -3.83 -2.81 -1.05
C MET A 81 -3.39 -1.65 -0.16
N ASN A 82 -4.13 -1.43 0.91
CA ASN A 82 -3.95 -0.30 1.81
C ASN A 82 -3.97 -0.78 3.26
N VAL A 83 -3.22 -0.12 4.12
CA VAL A 83 -3.28 -0.34 5.57
C VAL A 83 -4.20 0.71 6.16
N VAL A 84 -5.29 0.28 6.82
CA VAL A 84 -6.22 1.19 7.50
C VAL A 84 -5.51 1.88 8.66
N THR A 85 -5.75 3.17 8.83
CA THR A 85 -5.16 4.03 9.86
C THR A 85 -6.22 4.85 10.60
N GLY A 86 -5.83 5.50 11.68
CA GLY A 86 -6.74 6.34 12.47
C GLY A 86 -7.67 5.54 13.39
N PRO A 87 -8.54 6.22 14.16
CA PRO A 87 -9.54 5.55 14.99
C PRO A 87 -10.65 4.93 14.15
N ALA A 88 -11.21 3.82 14.63
CA ALA A 88 -12.38 3.19 13.99
C ALA A 88 -13.53 4.20 13.86
N GLY A 89 -14.25 4.12 12.74
CA GLY A 89 -15.29 5.08 12.35
C GLY A 89 -14.78 6.32 11.62
N THR A 90 -13.47 6.60 11.62
CA THR A 90 -12.85 7.69 10.86
C THR A 90 -11.98 7.11 9.74
N PRO A 91 -12.45 7.10 8.48
CA PRO A 91 -11.78 6.33 7.46
C PRO A 91 -10.50 7.01 7.01
N SER A 92 -9.37 6.32 7.13
CA SER A 92 -8.11 6.73 6.52
C SER A 92 -7.28 5.51 6.21
N ALA A 93 -6.44 5.57 5.17
CA ALA A 93 -5.59 4.45 4.82
C ALA A 93 -4.32 4.86 4.08
N VAL A 94 -3.31 4.02 4.19
CA VAL A 94 -2.04 4.15 3.47
C VAL A 94 -1.99 3.11 2.36
N LEU A 95 -2.00 3.54 1.11
CA LEU A 95 -1.74 2.68 -0.04
C LEU A 95 -0.28 2.23 -0.04
N LEU A 96 -0.05 0.92 -0.12
CA LEU A 96 1.27 0.36 -0.32
C LEU A 96 1.59 0.35 -1.81
N ARG A 97 2.63 1.08 -2.23
CA ARG A 97 2.92 1.29 -3.65
C ARG A 97 4.06 0.49 -4.18
N ALA A 98 5.17 0.45 -3.47
CA ALA A 98 6.34 -0.27 -3.93
C ALA A 98 7.19 -0.78 -2.79
N GLY A 99 8.07 -1.72 -3.13
CA GLY A 99 9.02 -2.26 -2.19
C GLY A 99 10.03 -3.21 -2.83
N GLU A 100 11.00 -3.59 -2.01
CA GLU A 100 12.01 -4.58 -2.31
C GLU A 100 11.58 -5.95 -1.80
N VAL A 101 11.58 -6.97 -2.66
CA VAL A 101 11.37 -8.36 -2.24
C VAL A 101 12.60 -8.84 -1.47
N ILE A 102 12.45 -9.13 -0.19
CA ILE A 102 13.55 -9.54 0.72
C ILE A 102 13.47 -11.02 1.13
N GLU A 103 12.35 -11.68 0.88
CA GLU A 103 12.14 -13.11 1.09
C GLU A 103 11.25 -13.64 -0.04
N GLY A 104 11.54 -14.85 -0.55
CA GLY A 104 10.69 -15.50 -1.55
C GLY A 104 10.85 -14.96 -2.98
N VAL A 105 12.03 -14.44 -3.34
CA VAL A 105 12.28 -13.86 -4.67
C VAL A 105 11.94 -14.80 -5.82
N GLU A 106 12.26 -16.09 -5.70
CA GLU A 106 11.95 -17.07 -6.76
C GLU A 106 10.44 -17.25 -6.94
N LEU A 107 9.67 -17.32 -5.85
CA LEU A 107 8.21 -17.36 -5.91
C LEU A 107 7.62 -16.05 -6.46
N ALA A 108 8.21 -14.90 -6.11
CA ALA A 108 7.80 -13.63 -6.72
C ALA A 108 8.05 -13.61 -8.24
N ARG A 109 9.16 -14.22 -8.71
CA ARG A 109 9.47 -14.35 -10.16
C ARG A 109 8.51 -15.28 -10.89
N THR A 110 8.06 -16.37 -10.27
CA THR A 110 7.04 -17.25 -10.89
C THR A 110 5.70 -16.53 -11.05
N ARG A 111 5.32 -15.69 -10.08
CA ARG A 111 4.11 -14.86 -10.14
C ARG A 111 4.24 -13.71 -11.14
N ARG A 112 5.46 -13.18 -11.32
CA ARG A 112 5.71 -12.05 -12.21
C ARG A 112 7.09 -12.13 -12.86
N ALA A 113 7.11 -12.55 -14.12
CA ALA A 113 8.32 -12.55 -14.94
C ALA A 113 8.78 -11.10 -15.23
N VAL A 114 10.00 -10.77 -14.81
CA VAL A 114 10.68 -9.50 -15.08
C VAL A 114 12.16 -9.71 -15.34
N ALA A 115 12.78 -8.74 -16.02
CA ALA A 115 14.22 -8.79 -16.29
C ALA A 115 15.10 -8.51 -15.06
N LYS A 116 14.59 -7.79 -14.05
CA LYS A 116 15.35 -7.39 -12.85
C LYS A 116 14.48 -7.49 -11.60
N ASP A 117 15.04 -8.02 -10.52
CA ASP A 117 14.30 -8.23 -9.27
C ASP A 117 13.76 -6.93 -8.66
N ARG A 118 14.50 -5.82 -8.81
CA ARG A 118 14.03 -4.50 -8.36
C ARG A 118 12.68 -4.11 -8.94
N ASP A 119 12.31 -4.67 -10.09
CA ASP A 119 11.06 -4.35 -10.76
C ASP A 119 9.90 -5.23 -10.28
N LEU A 120 10.14 -6.31 -9.50
CA LEU A 120 9.15 -7.30 -9.03
C LEU A 120 7.93 -6.67 -8.34
N ALA A 121 8.19 -5.74 -7.42
CA ALA A 121 7.18 -5.07 -6.62
C ALA A 121 7.16 -3.53 -6.83
N ARG A 122 7.69 -3.05 -7.96
CA ARG A 122 7.82 -1.62 -8.29
C ARG A 122 6.53 -1.03 -8.89
N GLY A 123 5.52 -0.84 -8.03
CA GLY A 123 4.21 -0.26 -8.34
C GLY A 123 3.04 -1.04 -7.70
N PRO A 124 1.90 -0.40 -7.38
CA PRO A 124 0.92 -0.93 -6.43
C PRO A 124 0.30 -2.26 -6.88
N ALA A 125 -0.04 -2.38 -8.17
CA ALA A 125 -0.53 -3.64 -8.73
C ALA A 125 0.53 -4.74 -8.76
N ARG A 126 1.78 -4.37 -9.04
CA ARG A 126 2.91 -5.31 -9.13
C ARG A 126 3.27 -5.85 -7.75
N LEU A 127 3.21 -5.00 -6.74
CA LEU A 127 3.38 -5.35 -5.34
C LEU A 127 2.35 -6.42 -4.92
N CYS A 128 1.06 -6.21 -5.22
CA CYS A 128 0.02 -7.22 -4.97
C CYS A 128 0.34 -8.56 -5.66
N VAL A 129 0.72 -8.54 -6.95
CA VAL A 129 1.05 -9.76 -7.70
C VAL A 129 2.25 -10.49 -7.09
N ALA A 130 3.34 -9.79 -6.78
CA ALA A 130 4.53 -10.40 -6.19
C ALA A 130 4.20 -11.09 -4.85
N LEU A 131 3.40 -10.43 -4.01
CA LEU A 131 2.95 -10.96 -2.73
C LEU A 131 1.84 -12.01 -2.84
N GLY A 132 1.23 -12.21 -4.01
CA GLY A 132 0.06 -13.09 -4.18
C GLY A 132 -1.18 -12.58 -3.46
N ILE A 133 -1.37 -11.26 -3.37
CA ILE A 133 -2.54 -10.61 -2.74
C ILE A 133 -3.64 -10.45 -3.78
N ASN A 134 -4.84 -10.90 -3.41
CA ASN A 134 -6.07 -10.73 -4.16
C ASN A 134 -7.22 -10.33 -3.20
N ARG A 135 -8.47 -10.38 -3.67
CA ARG A 135 -9.65 -10.00 -2.87
C ARG A 135 -9.84 -10.82 -1.59
N GLU A 136 -9.36 -12.05 -1.54
CA GLU A 136 -9.49 -12.97 -0.40
C GLU A 136 -8.77 -12.46 0.86
N GLN A 137 -7.74 -11.62 0.70
CA GLN A 137 -7.03 -11.01 1.83
C GLN A 137 -7.67 -9.69 2.29
N ASN A 138 -8.76 -9.23 1.69
CA ASN A 138 -9.45 -8.03 2.14
C ASN A 138 -10.00 -8.20 3.57
N ALA A 139 -9.92 -7.13 4.36
CA ALA A 139 -10.30 -7.08 5.77
C ALA A 139 -9.47 -7.96 6.73
N VAL A 140 -8.35 -8.56 6.28
CA VAL A 140 -7.45 -9.29 7.18
C VAL A 140 -6.79 -8.34 8.18
N ASP A 141 -6.71 -8.75 9.44
CA ASP A 141 -5.94 -8.04 10.48
C ASP A 141 -4.44 -8.33 10.31
N LEU A 142 -3.68 -7.31 9.88
CA LEU A 142 -2.24 -7.43 9.60
C LEU A 142 -1.39 -7.63 10.87
N LEU A 143 -1.99 -7.42 12.04
CA LEU A 143 -1.29 -7.47 13.34
C LEU A 143 -1.60 -8.75 14.13
N ALA A 144 -2.57 -9.54 13.70
CA ALA A 144 -2.90 -10.83 14.31
C ALA A 144 -1.72 -11.82 14.15
N ARG A 145 -1.35 -12.53 15.22
CA ARG A 145 -0.12 -13.35 15.26
C ARG A 145 -0.17 -14.57 14.34
N ASP A 146 -1.36 -15.07 14.07
CA ASP A 146 -1.70 -16.24 13.26
C ASP A 146 -2.15 -15.87 11.84
N SER A 147 -2.27 -14.57 11.53
CA SER A 147 -2.64 -14.14 10.18
C SER A 147 -1.56 -14.53 9.15
N PRO A 148 -1.95 -15.07 7.99
CA PRO A 148 -1.01 -15.36 6.90
C PRO A 148 -0.50 -14.09 6.22
N VAL A 149 -1.17 -12.94 6.42
CA VAL A 149 -0.78 -11.64 5.88
C VAL A 149 -0.42 -10.71 7.04
N ARG A 150 0.82 -10.21 7.06
CA ARG A 150 1.38 -9.53 8.22
C ARG A 150 2.09 -8.25 7.85
N LEU A 151 1.87 -7.22 8.65
CA LEU A 151 2.69 -6.02 8.68
C LEU A 151 3.63 -6.09 9.89
N LEU A 152 4.92 -6.21 9.62
CA LEU A 152 5.97 -6.42 10.60
C LEU A 152 6.83 -5.17 10.73
N ASP A 153 7.52 -5.05 11.87
CA ASP A 153 8.65 -4.12 11.92
C ASP A 153 9.71 -4.62 10.94
N GLY A 154 10.36 -3.69 10.24
CA GLY A 154 11.50 -3.98 9.39
C GLY A 154 12.74 -3.23 9.85
N PRO A 155 13.78 -3.11 9.02
CA PRO A 155 14.93 -2.25 9.33
C PRO A 155 14.53 -0.77 9.51
N GLY A 156 13.31 -0.40 9.11
CA GLY A 156 12.85 0.98 9.11
C GLY A 156 13.59 1.82 8.08
N PHE A 157 13.41 3.12 8.18
CA PHE A 157 14.16 4.10 7.41
C PHE A 157 14.54 5.26 8.33
N ALA A 158 15.84 5.48 8.52
CA ALA A 158 16.36 6.49 9.45
C ALA A 158 16.53 7.88 8.82
N GLY A 159 16.33 8.02 7.50
CA GLY A 159 16.45 9.29 6.79
C GLY A 159 15.15 10.08 6.74
N THR A 160 15.19 11.25 6.08
CA THR A 160 13.98 12.03 5.78
C THR A 160 13.34 11.49 4.51
N PRO A 161 12.05 11.07 4.53
CA PRO A 161 11.38 10.63 3.32
C PRO A 161 11.25 11.77 2.32
N SER A 162 11.39 11.45 1.04
CA SER A 162 10.94 12.37 0.00
C SER A 162 9.41 12.36 -0.04
N ALA A 163 8.82 13.52 -0.32
CA ALA A 163 7.39 13.72 -0.43
C ALA A 163 7.02 14.39 -1.75
N GLY A 164 5.81 14.13 -2.26
CA GLY A 164 5.38 14.67 -3.54
C GLY A 164 3.97 14.22 -3.96
N PRO A 165 3.53 14.63 -5.16
CA PRO A 165 2.20 14.34 -5.66
C PRO A 165 1.94 12.84 -5.79
N ARG A 166 0.68 12.46 -5.59
CA ARG A 166 0.21 11.07 -5.74
C ARG A 166 0.14 10.68 -7.22
N VAL A 167 0.48 9.44 -7.54
CA VAL A 167 0.60 8.96 -8.92
C VAL A 167 -0.76 8.66 -9.52
N GLY A 168 -1.00 9.19 -10.72
CA GLY A 168 -2.20 8.91 -11.51
C GLY A 168 -3.50 9.45 -10.92
N LEU A 169 -3.42 10.27 -9.88
CA LEU A 169 -4.58 10.81 -9.18
C LEU A 169 -5.15 12.03 -9.91
N ARG A 170 -6.47 12.05 -10.09
CA ARG A 170 -7.18 13.14 -10.78
C ARG A 170 -7.50 14.30 -9.85
N GLU A 171 -8.01 14.00 -8.66
CA GLU A 171 -8.50 14.98 -7.70
C GLU A 171 -7.37 15.30 -6.69
N ALA A 172 -7.18 16.58 -6.37
CA ALA A 172 -6.06 17.03 -5.54
C ALA A 172 -4.68 16.45 -5.96
N PRO A 173 -4.31 16.55 -7.26
CA PRO A 173 -3.12 15.89 -7.80
C PRO A 173 -1.81 16.46 -7.23
N ASP A 174 -1.81 17.72 -6.79
CA ASP A 174 -0.61 18.45 -6.37
C ASP A 174 -0.27 18.25 -4.88
N TRP A 175 -1.11 17.57 -4.11
CA TRP A 175 -0.87 17.38 -2.68
C TRP A 175 0.29 16.43 -2.42
N PRO A 176 1.24 16.77 -1.53
CA PRO A 176 2.48 16.04 -1.32
C PRO A 176 2.30 14.79 -0.43
N TRP A 177 1.28 13.98 -0.70
CA TRP A 177 0.84 12.88 0.16
C TRP A 177 1.34 11.50 -0.30
N ARG A 178 2.30 11.48 -1.23
CA ARG A 178 3.12 10.32 -1.56
C ARG A 178 4.45 10.44 -0.84
N PHE A 179 4.89 9.36 -0.18
CA PHE A 179 6.15 9.30 0.55
C PHE A 179 7.01 8.16 0.05
N TRP A 180 8.33 8.36 -0.07
CA TRP A 180 9.26 7.32 -0.49
C TRP A 180 10.66 7.47 0.09
N ILE A 181 11.41 6.37 0.10
CA ILE A 181 12.83 6.35 0.46
C ILE A 181 13.64 6.98 -0.70
N PRO A 182 14.40 8.07 -0.47
CA PRO A 182 15.21 8.69 -1.52
C PRO A 182 16.19 7.69 -2.17
N ASP A 183 16.36 7.80 -3.48
CA ASP A 183 17.29 7.01 -4.31
C ASP A 183 17.11 5.47 -4.29
N ASP A 184 16.08 4.95 -3.62
CA ASP A 184 15.82 3.52 -3.59
C ASP A 184 15.35 3.02 -4.97
N PRO A 185 16.03 2.02 -5.56
CA PRO A 185 15.80 1.58 -6.93
C PRO A 185 14.43 0.91 -7.14
N THR A 186 13.72 0.59 -6.06
CA THR A 186 12.40 -0.06 -6.09
C THR A 186 11.24 0.93 -6.07
N VAL A 187 11.50 2.23 -5.83
CA VAL A 187 10.47 3.28 -5.88
C VAL A 187 9.92 3.42 -7.29
N SER A 188 8.59 3.38 -7.43
CA SER A 188 7.91 3.39 -8.73
C SER A 188 8.05 4.74 -9.44
N PRO A 189 8.06 4.75 -10.79
CA PRO A 189 8.16 6.00 -11.54
C PRO A 189 6.90 6.85 -11.33
N TYR A 190 7.09 8.15 -11.12
CA TYR A 190 5.97 9.09 -11.08
C TYR A 190 5.29 9.18 -12.46
N ARG A 191 3.96 9.20 -12.46
CA ARG A 191 3.13 9.41 -13.65
C ARG A 191 1.94 10.31 -13.27
N PRO A 192 1.78 11.49 -13.89
CA PRO A 192 0.61 12.33 -13.63
C PRO A 192 -0.66 11.67 -14.19
N HIS A 193 -1.82 12.09 -13.70
CA HIS A 193 -3.09 11.70 -14.32
C HIS A 193 -3.19 12.29 -15.74
N VAL A 194 -3.59 11.46 -16.69
CA VAL A 194 -3.86 11.89 -18.07
C VAL A 194 -5.37 11.77 -18.31
N PRO A 195 -6.11 12.88 -18.46
CA PRO A 195 -7.52 12.83 -18.78
C PRO A 195 -7.76 12.03 -20.06
N LYS A 196 -8.72 11.09 -20.04
CA LYS A 196 -9.14 10.42 -21.29
C LYS A 196 -9.77 11.48 -22.20
N ARG A 197 -9.17 11.74 -23.36
CA ARG A 197 -9.84 12.45 -24.46
C ARG A 197 -11.07 11.64 -24.84
N ARG A 198 -12.26 12.23 -24.69
CA ARG A 198 -13.49 11.66 -25.27
C ARG A 198 -13.40 11.93 -26.77
N THR A 199 -13.09 10.90 -27.55
CA THR A 199 -13.41 10.84 -28.98
C THR A 199 -14.84 10.39 -29.15
#